data_AF-A0A5E4MAQ8-F1
#
_entry.id   AF-A0A5E4MAQ8-F1
#
_cell.length_a   1.000
_cell.length_b   1.000
_cell.length_c   1.000
_cell.angle_alpha   90.00
_cell.angle_beta   90.00
_cell.angle_gamma   90.00
#
_symmetry.space_group_name_H-M   'P 1'
#
loop_
_entity.id
_entity.type
_entity.pdbx_description
1 polymer ?
#
loop_
_entity_poly.entity_id
_entity_poly.type
_entity_poly.pdbx_seq_one_letter_code
_entity_poly.pdbx_strand_id
1 'polypeptide(L)'
;MLRIDESSKIIRRVRYFHRHRPVAFWKLTIISFAYSYLYTVFVVIMGETVTETKTKTETDATFEQQQTIRMKDMVRKREKSIMAEEESSQSPYLKPKILWFNVIFLVVLHGLAVRGLFYLPTTKFHTVIYAYFVATIAGFGLTAGIHRYFAHRSFKAKLPMKILLLACYSVSGQNTVPDWVRDHRVHHKFSDTNADPHNVNRGFFFAHIGWLMQQKHPEVSRRGKTIDMSDITNDPLIRFHTKYFTPLKLLLCFILPIAIPVLAWNENFIESLFVVGFLRYVYTLNIVWSVNSFAHFWGTKPYDKRIRPTQNLILSIFSMGEGWHNYHHTFPWDYRPSEFGGYWINTTTMWLDFFARLGWVYDLKTTSKHLVQQMAVNHGDGSSQGSKNSTVTISESDTSFRKNDKN
;
A
#
# COMPACT_ATOMS: atom_id res chain seq x y z
N MET A 1 -28.23 53.98 -29.80
CA MET A 1 -29.21 55.00 -30.21
C MET A 1 -30.58 54.31 -30.22
N LEU A 2 -31.56 54.86 -29.50
CA LEU A 2 -32.99 54.46 -29.44
C LEU A 2 -33.28 53.11 -28.74
N ARG A 3 -33.68 53.02 -27.46
CA ARG A 3 -34.77 53.61 -26.65
C ARG A 3 -36.07 52.77 -26.73
N ILE A 4 -36.65 52.57 -25.55
CA ILE A 4 -38.07 52.35 -25.20
C ILE A 4 -38.45 50.92 -24.77
N ASP A 5 -38.71 50.88 -23.46
CA ASP A 5 -39.47 49.95 -22.63
C ASP A 5 -40.96 49.93 -23.03
N GLU A 6 -41.59 48.76 -22.99
CA GLU A 6 -42.81 48.54 -22.19
C GLU A 6 -43.42 47.16 -22.48
N SER A 7 -43.53 46.42 -21.39
CA SER A 7 -44.51 45.39 -21.14
C SER A 7 -45.94 45.80 -21.55
N SER A 8 -46.63 44.96 -22.33
CA SER A 8 -47.90 44.36 -21.89
C SER A 8 -48.54 43.47 -22.97
N LYS A 9 -49.23 42.43 -22.46
CA LYS A 9 -50.30 41.63 -23.10
C LYS A 9 -49.82 40.49 -24.00
N ILE A 10 -49.88 39.23 -23.54
CA ILE A 10 -51.09 38.41 -23.35
C ILE A 10 -51.81 38.16 -24.71
N ILE A 11 -51.86 36.87 -25.06
CA ILE A 11 -52.73 36.22 -26.06
C ILE A 11 -52.23 36.14 -27.52
N ARG A 12 -51.60 34.98 -27.75
CA ARG A 12 -51.84 33.99 -28.82
C ARG A 12 -51.74 34.41 -30.30
N ARG A 13 -50.68 33.90 -30.91
CA ARG A 13 -50.61 33.27 -32.25
C ARG A 13 -49.33 32.42 -32.18
N VAL A 14 -49.27 31.11 -32.45
CA VAL A 14 -49.89 30.22 -33.44
C VAL A 14 -49.70 28.79 -32.86
N ARG A 15 -50.76 28.01 -32.57
CA ARG A 15 -51.24 26.83 -33.38
C ARG A 15 -50.13 25.80 -33.67
N TYR A 16 -50.29 24.48 -33.59
CA TYR A 16 -51.40 23.54 -33.37
C TYR A 16 -50.70 22.16 -33.23
N PHE A 17 -50.90 21.41 -32.15
CA PHE A 17 -51.64 20.12 -32.09
C PHE A 17 -50.92 18.81 -32.50
N HIS A 18 -51.05 17.83 -31.57
CA HIS A 18 -50.83 16.36 -31.64
C HIS A 18 -49.37 15.87 -31.63
N ARG A 19 -48.93 14.85 -30.85
CA ARG A 19 -49.60 13.62 -30.38
C ARG A 19 -48.70 12.86 -29.35
N HIS A 20 -49.28 12.37 -28.23
CA HIS A 20 -48.90 11.18 -27.39
C HIS A 20 -47.51 11.12 -26.71
N ARG A 21 -47.24 10.41 -25.60
CA ARG A 21 -47.90 9.84 -24.40
C ARG A 21 -46.73 9.39 -23.46
N PRO A 22 -46.94 9.22 -22.14
CA PRO A 22 -45.89 8.96 -21.14
C PRO A 22 -45.67 7.45 -20.87
N VAL A 23 -44.46 6.89 -21.05
CA VAL A 23 -44.25 5.43 -20.82
C VAL A 23 -42.84 4.99 -20.33
N ALA A 24 -41.89 5.87 -19.98
CA ALA A 24 -40.54 5.39 -19.62
C ALA A 24 -40.32 5.13 -18.12
N PHE A 25 -40.98 5.87 -17.23
CA PHE A 25 -40.69 5.78 -15.79
C PHE A 25 -41.43 4.63 -15.07
N TRP A 26 -42.56 4.16 -15.62
CA TRP A 26 -43.31 3.02 -15.07
C TRP A 26 -42.84 1.65 -15.58
N LYS A 27 -41.97 1.60 -16.61
CA LYS A 27 -41.47 0.33 -17.15
C LYS A 27 -40.39 -0.32 -16.28
N LEU A 28 -39.54 0.44 -15.59
CA LEU A 28 -38.47 -0.13 -14.76
C LEU A 28 -38.99 -0.66 -13.40
N THR A 29 -40.02 -0.03 -12.83
CA THR A 29 -40.62 -0.48 -11.57
C THR A 29 -41.49 -1.73 -11.76
N ILE A 30 -42.16 -1.86 -12.91
CA ILE A 30 -42.96 -3.06 -13.25
C ILE A 30 -42.05 -4.23 -13.66
N ILE A 31 -40.90 -4.00 -14.32
CA ILE A 31 -39.95 -5.09 -14.67
C ILE A 31 -39.28 -5.68 -13.43
N SER A 32 -38.99 -4.87 -12.39
CA SER A 32 -38.42 -5.38 -11.13
C SER A 32 -39.43 -6.20 -10.31
N PHE A 33 -40.72 -5.82 -10.36
CA PHE A 33 -41.81 -6.60 -9.77
C PHE A 33 -42.15 -7.86 -10.57
N ALA A 34 -42.12 -7.79 -11.91
CA ALA A 34 -42.34 -8.94 -12.79
C ALA A 34 -41.22 -9.96 -12.70
N TYR A 35 -39.96 -9.54 -12.50
CA TYR A 35 -38.84 -10.48 -12.28
C TYR A 35 -38.91 -11.17 -10.92
N SER A 36 -39.32 -10.45 -9.87
CA SER A 36 -39.54 -11.10 -8.56
C SER A 36 -40.74 -12.05 -8.60
N TYR A 37 -41.83 -11.68 -9.29
CA TYR A 37 -43.02 -12.54 -9.42
C TYR A 37 -42.79 -13.73 -10.36
N LEU A 38 -42.06 -13.57 -11.47
CA LEU A 38 -41.69 -14.67 -12.37
C LEU A 38 -40.63 -15.58 -11.76
N TYR A 39 -39.73 -15.08 -10.91
CA TYR A 39 -38.80 -15.92 -10.17
C TYR A 39 -39.52 -16.73 -9.09
N THR A 40 -40.50 -16.13 -8.39
CA THR A 40 -41.37 -16.86 -7.46
C THR A 40 -42.25 -17.88 -8.18
N VAL A 41 -42.82 -17.54 -9.34
CA VAL A 41 -43.64 -18.47 -10.15
C VAL A 41 -42.78 -19.55 -10.82
N PHE A 42 -41.53 -19.26 -11.22
CA PHE A 42 -40.60 -20.27 -11.77
C PHE A 42 -40.08 -21.23 -10.68
N VAL A 43 -39.88 -20.75 -9.45
CA VAL A 43 -39.57 -21.60 -8.29
C VAL A 43 -40.79 -22.43 -7.85
N VAL A 44 -42.01 -21.93 -8.06
CA VAL A 44 -43.26 -22.65 -7.78
C VAL A 44 -43.62 -23.66 -8.88
N ILE A 45 -43.40 -23.34 -10.17
CA ILE A 45 -43.72 -24.22 -11.31
C ILE A 45 -42.64 -25.29 -11.54
N MET A 46 -41.35 -24.99 -11.28
CA MET A 46 -40.28 -26.01 -11.34
C MET A 46 -40.16 -26.81 -10.04
N GLY A 47 -40.97 -26.48 -9.02
CA GLY A 47 -41.07 -27.21 -7.76
C GLY A 47 -42.07 -28.38 -7.78
N GLU A 48 -42.89 -28.52 -8.82
CA GLU A 48 -43.88 -29.59 -8.94
C GLU A 48 -43.79 -30.28 -10.30
N THR A 49 -42.83 -31.20 -10.45
CA THR A 49 -43.03 -32.55 -11.04
C THR A 49 -41.70 -33.31 -11.04
N VAL A 50 -41.24 -33.73 -9.86
CA VAL A 50 -40.81 -35.11 -9.64
C VAL A 50 -41.31 -35.47 -8.25
N THR A 51 -42.46 -36.13 -8.23
CA THR A 51 -42.87 -36.99 -7.11
C THR A 51 -41.86 -38.13 -7.00
N GLU A 52 -40.74 -37.86 -6.35
CA GLU A 52 -40.04 -38.89 -5.59
C GLU A 52 -40.36 -38.60 -4.13
N THR A 53 -41.10 -39.53 -3.52
CA THR A 53 -41.50 -39.52 -2.13
C THR A 53 -40.27 -39.40 -1.23
N LYS A 54 -39.91 -38.16 -0.87
CA LYS A 54 -39.05 -37.87 0.29
C LYS A 54 -39.81 -36.95 1.20
N THR A 55 -40.41 -37.56 2.22
CA THR A 55 -40.84 -36.90 3.45
C THR A 55 -39.72 -35.99 3.96
N LYS A 56 -39.81 -34.67 3.70
CA LYS A 56 -39.06 -33.66 4.45
C LYS A 56 -39.68 -33.62 5.84
N THR A 57 -39.03 -34.29 6.78
CA THR A 57 -39.40 -34.29 8.19
C THR A 57 -39.20 -32.87 8.78
N GLU A 58 -39.96 -32.52 9.82
CA GLU A 58 -39.89 -31.23 10.56
C GLU A 58 -38.46 -30.79 10.93
N THR A 59 -37.52 -31.74 10.97
CA THR A 59 -36.08 -31.50 11.17
C THR A 59 -35.43 -30.60 10.12
N ASP A 60 -35.83 -30.64 8.84
CA ASP A 60 -35.13 -29.91 7.77
C ASP A 60 -35.50 -28.42 7.74
N ALA A 61 -36.77 -28.08 7.99
CA ALA A 61 -37.21 -26.69 8.12
C ALA A 61 -36.63 -26.03 9.38
N THR A 62 -36.52 -26.80 10.46
CA THR A 62 -35.88 -26.35 11.71
C THR A 62 -34.39 -26.08 11.51
N PHE A 63 -33.72 -26.85 10.63
CA PHE A 63 -32.30 -26.69 10.32
C PHE A 63 -31.98 -25.43 9.50
N GLU A 64 -32.76 -25.12 8.44
CA GLU A 64 -32.59 -23.89 7.66
C GLU A 64 -32.88 -22.62 8.50
N GLN A 65 -33.89 -22.70 9.37
CA GLN A 65 -34.21 -21.60 10.29
C GLN A 65 -33.08 -21.38 11.30
N GLN A 66 -32.48 -22.45 11.84
CA GLN A 66 -31.30 -22.36 12.71
C GLN A 66 -30.07 -21.80 11.99
N GLN A 67 -29.82 -22.18 10.73
CA GLN A 67 -28.71 -21.62 9.95
C GLN A 67 -28.88 -20.12 9.70
N THR A 68 -30.11 -19.69 9.38
CA THR A 68 -30.43 -18.27 9.15
C THR A 68 -30.25 -17.43 10.42
N ILE A 69 -30.68 -17.95 11.57
CA ILE A 69 -30.49 -17.30 12.87
C ILE A 69 -29.00 -17.19 13.19
N ARG A 70 -28.22 -18.27 13.01
CA ARG A 70 -26.75 -18.23 13.20
C ARG A 70 -26.08 -17.21 12.28
N MET A 71 -26.50 -17.10 11.02
CA MET A 71 -25.95 -16.12 10.09
C MET A 71 -26.23 -14.68 10.55
N LYS A 72 -27.48 -14.40 10.96
CA LYS A 72 -27.87 -13.09 11.49
C LYS A 72 -27.11 -12.74 12.77
N ASP A 73 -26.90 -13.71 13.67
CA ASP A 73 -26.12 -13.51 14.88
C ASP A 73 -24.64 -13.26 14.58
N MET A 74 -24.06 -13.95 13.59
CA MET A 74 -22.69 -13.68 13.14
C MET A 74 -22.53 -12.27 12.56
N VAL A 75 -23.47 -11.84 11.71
CA VAL A 75 -23.47 -10.48 11.14
C VAL A 75 -23.60 -9.45 12.25
N ARG A 76 -24.54 -9.61 13.18
CA ARG A 76 -24.75 -8.71 14.31
C ARG A 76 -23.56 -8.65 15.25
N LYS A 77 -22.90 -9.79 15.50
CA LYS A 77 -21.68 -9.86 16.30
C LYS A 77 -20.53 -9.13 15.61
N ARG A 78 -20.47 -9.20 14.28
CA ARG A 78 -19.48 -8.46 13.48
C ARG A 78 -19.75 -6.97 13.45
N GLU A 79 -20.99 -6.53 13.27
CA GLU A 79 -21.39 -5.12 13.37
C GLU A 79 -21.05 -4.55 14.76
N LYS A 80 -21.42 -5.25 15.83
CA LYS A 80 -21.04 -4.85 17.20
C LYS A 80 -19.53 -4.78 17.40
N SER A 81 -18.76 -5.70 16.79
CA SER A 81 -17.30 -5.66 16.88
C SER A 81 -16.71 -4.48 16.14
N ILE A 82 -17.28 -4.09 14.99
CA ILE A 82 -16.86 -2.93 14.19
C ILE A 82 -17.21 -1.63 14.93
N MET A 83 -18.43 -1.54 15.48
CA MET A 83 -18.86 -0.37 16.27
C MET A 83 -17.98 -0.18 17.51
N ALA A 84 -17.71 -1.26 18.26
CA ALA A 84 -16.80 -1.21 19.40
C ALA A 84 -15.35 -0.87 18.99
N GLU A 85 -14.97 -1.21 17.76
CA GLU A 85 -13.70 -0.84 17.14
C GLU A 85 -13.60 0.65 16.83
N GLU A 86 -14.65 1.22 16.26
CA GLU A 86 -14.79 2.65 15.99
C GLU A 86 -14.81 3.44 17.30
N GLU A 87 -15.56 2.98 18.30
CA GLU A 87 -15.64 3.58 19.64
C GLU A 87 -14.29 3.53 20.37
N SER A 88 -13.57 2.40 20.29
CA SER A 88 -12.19 2.27 20.80
C SER A 88 -11.20 3.18 20.07
N SER A 89 -11.42 3.45 18.78
CA SER A 89 -10.57 4.36 17.99
C SER A 89 -10.74 5.82 18.41
N GLN A 90 -11.89 6.17 19.01
CA GLN A 90 -12.22 7.51 19.51
C GLN A 90 -11.88 7.74 20.99
N SER A 91 -11.21 6.78 21.66
CA SER A 91 -10.74 6.94 23.04
C SER A 91 -9.94 8.25 23.19
N PRO A 92 -10.22 9.07 24.23
CA PRO A 92 -9.61 10.37 24.39
C PRO A 92 -8.08 10.24 24.38
N TYR A 93 -7.45 10.98 23.47
CA TYR A 93 -6.02 10.96 23.20
C TYR A 93 -5.23 11.12 24.50
N LEU A 94 -4.76 10.01 25.06
CA LEU A 94 -3.77 10.02 26.13
C LEU A 94 -2.55 10.75 25.58
N LYS A 95 -2.15 11.86 26.22
CA LYS A 95 -0.95 12.60 25.83
C LYS A 95 0.22 11.59 25.80
N PRO A 96 0.81 11.34 24.62
CA PRO A 96 1.81 10.30 24.48
C PRO A 96 3.08 10.70 25.24
N LYS A 97 3.66 9.74 25.96
CA LYS A 97 4.91 9.97 26.67
C LYS A 97 6.04 10.18 25.67
N ILE A 98 6.70 11.33 25.76
CA ILE A 98 7.88 11.66 24.94
C ILE A 98 9.06 10.81 25.39
N LEU A 99 9.75 10.24 24.41
CA LEU A 99 10.98 9.46 24.60
C LEU A 99 12.17 10.41 24.42
N TRP A 100 12.51 11.16 25.47
CA TRP A 100 13.56 12.20 25.40
C TRP A 100 14.92 11.70 24.93
N PHE A 101 15.28 10.45 25.26
CA PHE A 101 16.48 9.83 24.71
C PHE A 101 16.46 9.78 23.18
N ASN A 102 15.33 9.36 22.58
CA ASN A 102 15.17 9.31 21.13
C ASN A 102 15.19 10.72 20.52
N VAL A 103 14.55 11.70 21.17
CA VAL A 103 14.57 13.10 20.73
C VAL A 103 16.00 13.61 20.67
N ILE A 104 16.75 13.50 21.77
CA ILE A 104 18.14 13.96 21.87
C ILE A 104 19.01 13.22 20.85
N PHE A 105 18.88 11.90 20.76
CA PHE A 105 19.62 11.08 19.80
C PHE A 105 19.36 11.52 18.36
N LEU A 106 18.10 11.71 17.97
CA LEU A 106 17.75 12.15 16.61
C LEU A 106 18.24 13.56 16.33
N VAL A 107 18.14 14.49 17.28
CA VAL A 107 18.66 15.86 17.12
C VAL A 107 20.17 15.86 16.94
N VAL A 108 20.92 15.15 17.79
CA VAL A 108 22.37 15.02 17.68
C VAL A 108 22.76 14.36 16.36
N LEU A 109 22.08 13.28 15.99
CA LEU A 109 22.34 12.58 14.73
C LEU A 109 22.17 13.49 13.50
N HIS A 110 21.11 14.28 13.45
CA HIS A 110 20.88 15.24 12.37
C HIS A 110 21.90 16.39 12.42
N GLY A 111 22.27 16.87 13.61
CA GLY A 111 23.33 17.87 13.77
C GLY A 111 24.68 17.40 13.24
N LEU A 112 25.04 16.14 13.49
CA LEU A 112 26.25 15.52 12.94
C LEU A 112 26.17 15.38 11.41
N ALA A 113 25.01 15.02 10.86
CA ALA A 113 24.83 14.98 9.41
C ALA A 113 24.94 16.37 8.77
N VAL A 114 24.37 17.41 9.39
CA VAL A 114 24.54 18.81 8.95
C VAL A 114 26.01 19.21 9.01
N ARG A 115 26.75 18.81 10.04
CA ARG A 115 28.20 19.01 10.11
C ARG A 115 28.94 18.33 8.94
N GLY A 116 28.45 17.18 8.49
CA GLY A 116 28.94 16.46 7.30
C GLY A 116 28.78 17.23 6.00
N LEU A 117 27.74 18.05 5.84
CA LEU A 117 27.57 18.90 4.65
C LEU A 117 28.76 19.86 4.48
N PHE A 118 29.31 20.38 5.57
CA PHE A 118 30.47 21.29 5.54
C PHE A 118 31.78 20.60 5.18
N TYR A 119 31.85 19.26 5.19
CA TYR A 119 33.02 18.50 4.73
C TYR A 119 32.95 18.15 3.24
N LEU A 120 31.77 18.22 2.60
CA LEU A 120 31.62 17.87 1.18
C LEU A 120 32.60 18.60 0.23
N PRO A 121 32.94 19.89 0.43
CA PRO A 121 33.90 20.58 -0.45
C PRO A 121 35.33 20.04 -0.36
N THR A 122 35.73 19.43 0.76
CA THR A 122 37.09 18.90 0.98
C THR A 122 37.17 17.39 0.77
N THR A 123 36.04 16.69 0.89
CA THR A 123 35.93 15.25 0.67
C THR A 123 36.21 14.85 -0.76
N LYS A 124 37.02 13.79 -0.93
CA LYS A 124 37.39 13.31 -2.24
C LYS A 124 36.15 12.87 -3.01
N PHE A 125 36.10 13.20 -4.29
CA PHE A 125 34.94 12.94 -5.14
C PHE A 125 34.50 11.46 -5.13
N HIS A 126 35.45 10.52 -5.15
CA HIS A 126 35.14 9.09 -5.09
C HIS A 126 34.60 8.64 -3.72
N THR A 127 34.92 9.32 -2.60
CA THR A 127 34.26 9.11 -1.30
C THR A 127 32.79 9.51 -1.36
N VAL A 128 32.46 10.61 -2.05
CA VAL A 128 31.06 11.05 -2.23
C VAL A 128 30.29 10.04 -3.08
N ILE A 129 30.87 9.58 -4.19
CA ILE A 129 30.28 8.51 -5.02
C ILE A 129 30.11 7.23 -4.19
N TYR A 130 31.12 6.85 -3.42
CA TYR A 130 31.05 5.69 -2.55
C TYR A 130 29.94 5.81 -1.50
N ALA A 131 29.76 6.97 -0.88
CA ALA A 131 28.68 7.22 0.06
C ALA A 131 27.31 7.02 -0.60
N TYR A 132 27.12 7.54 -1.82
CA TYR A 132 25.90 7.33 -2.60
C TYR A 132 25.68 5.85 -2.98
N PHE A 133 26.76 5.14 -3.33
CA PHE A 133 26.70 3.71 -3.60
C PHE A 133 26.27 2.90 -2.36
N VAL A 134 26.84 3.19 -1.18
CA VAL A 134 26.41 2.57 0.09
C VAL A 134 24.96 2.91 0.42
N ALA A 135 24.50 4.13 0.16
CA ALA A 135 23.09 4.51 0.31
C ALA A 135 22.18 3.68 -0.61
N THR A 136 22.61 3.40 -1.84
CA THR A 136 21.86 2.56 -2.79
C THR A 136 21.79 1.10 -2.34
N ILE A 137 22.89 0.57 -1.77
CA ILE A 137 22.90 -0.78 -1.15
C ILE A 137 21.89 -0.85 0.01
N ALA A 138 21.89 0.16 0.89
CA ALA A 138 20.93 0.26 1.98
C ALA A 138 19.49 0.34 1.45
N GLY A 139 19.25 1.18 0.43
CA GLY A 139 17.96 1.34 -0.23
C GLY A 139 17.45 0.03 -0.85
N PHE A 140 18.32 -0.76 -1.49
CA PHE A 140 17.96 -2.08 -2.00
C PHE A 140 17.56 -3.05 -0.87
N GLY A 141 18.28 -3.04 0.25
CA GLY A 141 17.93 -3.83 1.43
C GLY A 141 16.57 -3.43 2.04
N LEU A 142 16.23 -2.14 1.97
CA LEU A 142 14.96 -1.61 2.45
C LEU A 142 13.79 -2.00 1.52
N THR A 143 13.99 -1.80 0.22
CA THR A 143 12.92 -1.97 -0.78
C THR A 143 12.74 -3.43 -1.19
N ALA A 144 13.75 -4.07 -1.78
CA ALA A 144 13.67 -5.49 -2.16
C ALA A 144 13.60 -6.41 -0.95
N GLY A 145 14.36 -6.10 0.11
CA GLY A 145 14.51 -6.95 1.28
C GLY A 145 13.36 -6.84 2.26
N ILE A 146 13.46 -5.90 3.20
CA ILE A 146 12.52 -5.85 4.33
C ILE A 146 11.08 -5.60 3.90
N HIS A 147 10.89 -4.79 2.85
CA HIS A 147 9.58 -4.41 2.35
C HIS A 147 8.97 -5.47 1.43
N ARG A 148 9.46 -5.58 0.19
CA ARG A 148 8.84 -6.44 -0.85
C ARG A 148 8.96 -7.93 -0.53
N TYR A 149 10.09 -8.39 0.00
CA TYR A 149 10.31 -9.80 0.33
C TYR A 149 9.73 -10.17 1.70
N PHE A 150 10.26 -9.61 2.80
CA PHE A 150 9.89 -10.06 4.14
C PHE A 150 8.51 -9.58 4.58
N ALA A 151 8.13 -8.32 4.32
CA ALA A 151 6.82 -7.82 4.75
C ALA A 151 5.68 -8.29 3.85
N HIS A 152 5.85 -8.22 2.52
CA HIS A 152 4.77 -8.49 1.54
C HIS A 152 4.81 -9.87 0.89
N ARG A 153 5.92 -10.60 0.98
CA ARG A 153 6.10 -11.91 0.32
C ARG A 153 5.72 -11.85 -1.17
N SER A 154 6.13 -10.78 -1.85
CA SER A 154 5.78 -10.51 -3.26
C SER A 154 6.56 -11.35 -4.26
N PHE A 155 7.63 -12.03 -3.81
CA PHE A 155 8.40 -12.99 -4.59
C PHE A 155 9.04 -14.05 -3.68
N LYS A 156 9.59 -15.10 -4.28
CA LYS A 156 10.42 -16.12 -3.59
C LYS A 156 11.90 -15.93 -3.92
N ALA A 157 12.75 -16.25 -2.95
CA ALA A 157 14.20 -16.06 -3.04
C ALA A 157 14.93 -17.32 -2.61
N LYS A 158 15.98 -17.70 -3.35
CA LYS A 158 16.93 -18.74 -2.94
C LYS A 158 17.85 -18.21 -1.84
N LEU A 159 18.53 -19.12 -1.15
CA LEU A 159 19.39 -18.78 0.00
C LEU A 159 20.42 -17.66 -0.28
N PRO A 160 21.16 -17.64 -1.42
CA PRO A 160 22.10 -16.55 -1.70
C PRO A 160 21.43 -15.17 -1.72
N MET A 161 20.24 -15.08 -2.31
CA MET A 161 19.48 -13.84 -2.35
C MET A 161 18.96 -13.44 -0.97
N LYS A 162 18.48 -14.39 -0.15
CA LYS A 162 18.05 -14.09 1.22
C LYS A 162 19.20 -13.51 2.06
N ILE A 163 20.40 -14.09 1.94
CA ILE A 163 21.60 -13.61 2.64
C ILE A 163 21.96 -12.20 2.15
N LEU A 164 21.97 -11.98 0.83
CA LEU A 164 22.24 -10.67 0.24
C LEU A 164 21.25 -9.61 0.74
N LEU A 165 19.95 -9.90 0.72
CA LEU A 165 18.91 -8.98 1.19
C LEU A 165 19.09 -8.61 2.66
N LEU A 166 19.43 -9.57 3.53
CA LEU A 166 19.70 -9.31 4.95
C LEU A 166 20.99 -8.50 5.16
N ALA A 167 22.04 -8.77 4.39
CA ALA A 167 23.27 -7.99 4.42
C ALA A 167 22.99 -6.53 4.01
N CYS A 168 22.33 -6.31 2.86
CA CYS A 168 21.92 -4.98 2.40
C CYS A 168 21.00 -4.28 3.41
N TYR A 169 20.04 -4.99 4.02
CA TYR A 169 19.19 -4.43 5.06
C TYR A 169 19.99 -3.99 6.29
N SER A 170 21.06 -4.72 6.63
CA SER A 170 21.94 -4.35 7.75
C SER A 170 22.71 -3.06 7.48
N VAL A 171 23.06 -2.78 6.22
CA VAL A 171 23.67 -1.50 5.78
C VAL A 171 22.72 -0.32 6.00
N SER A 172 21.40 -0.54 5.98
CA SER A 172 20.40 0.52 6.21
C SER A 172 20.33 0.99 7.66
N GLY A 173 20.82 0.19 8.62
CA GLY A 173 20.84 0.53 10.04
C GLY A 173 19.47 0.77 10.67
N GLN A 174 18.38 0.25 10.11
CA GLN A 174 17.01 0.37 10.66
C GLN A 174 16.82 -0.48 11.94
N ASN A 175 15.57 -0.89 12.23
CA ASN A 175 15.21 -1.78 13.33
C ASN A 175 15.43 -3.26 12.99
N THR A 176 15.19 -4.17 13.93
CA THR A 176 15.26 -5.61 13.67
C THR A 176 14.26 -6.03 12.59
N VAL A 177 14.53 -7.14 11.89
CA VAL A 177 13.63 -7.66 10.86
C VAL A 177 12.20 -7.91 11.40
N PRO A 178 12.03 -8.59 12.56
CA PRO A 178 10.69 -8.81 13.12
C PRO A 178 9.94 -7.52 13.48
N ASP A 179 10.62 -6.53 14.06
CA ASP A 179 9.97 -5.27 14.43
C ASP A 179 9.52 -4.47 13.22
N TRP A 180 10.40 -4.36 12.20
CA TRP A 180 10.08 -3.62 10.98
C TRP A 180 8.92 -4.30 10.24
N VAL A 181 8.98 -5.62 10.03
CA VAL A 181 7.94 -6.37 9.32
C VAL A 181 6.60 -6.29 10.07
N ARG A 182 6.62 -6.44 11.41
CA ARG A 182 5.39 -6.32 12.21
C ARG A 182 4.78 -4.94 12.04
N ASP A 183 5.55 -3.88 12.26
CA ASP A 183 5.07 -2.50 12.19
C ASP A 183 4.54 -2.18 10.78
N HIS A 184 5.22 -2.63 9.73
CA HIS A 184 4.80 -2.43 8.34
C HIS A 184 3.51 -3.20 7.99
N ARG A 185 3.37 -4.44 8.44
CA ARG A 185 2.12 -5.22 8.27
C ARG A 185 0.95 -4.60 9.02
N VAL A 186 1.19 -4.06 10.23
CA VAL A 186 0.18 -3.28 10.97
C VAL A 186 -0.21 -2.03 10.19
N HIS A 187 0.78 -1.28 9.68
CA HIS A 187 0.56 -0.08 8.88
C HIS A 187 -0.34 -0.36 7.67
N HIS A 188 -0.10 -1.42 6.90
CA HIS A 188 -0.97 -1.75 5.77
C HIS A 188 -2.38 -2.18 6.19
N LYS A 189 -2.51 -2.97 7.27
CA LYS A 189 -3.80 -3.51 7.68
C LYS A 189 -4.71 -2.48 8.36
N PHE A 190 -4.11 -1.53 9.07
CA PHE A 190 -4.82 -0.54 9.87
C PHE A 190 -4.36 0.90 9.56
N SER A 191 -4.01 1.15 8.30
CA SER A 191 -3.52 2.44 7.83
C SER A 191 -4.48 3.57 8.21
N ASP A 192 -3.92 4.74 8.50
CA ASP A 192 -4.68 5.96 8.83
C ASP A 192 -5.50 5.86 10.14
N THR A 193 -5.27 4.83 10.97
CA THR A 193 -5.92 4.67 12.29
C THR A 193 -4.93 4.83 13.45
N ASN A 194 -5.42 4.84 14.69
CA ASN A 194 -4.55 4.82 15.88
C ASN A 194 -3.71 3.54 16.03
N ALA A 195 -3.98 2.49 15.25
CA ALA A 195 -3.14 1.31 15.18
C ALA A 195 -1.98 1.45 14.18
N ASP A 196 -2.00 2.44 13.29
CA ASP A 196 -0.91 2.73 12.37
C ASP A 196 0.28 3.35 13.14
N PRO A 197 1.49 2.72 13.15
CA PRO A 197 2.66 3.24 13.84
C PRO A 197 3.03 4.68 13.46
N HIS A 198 2.79 5.06 12.21
CA HIS A 198 3.10 6.37 11.64
C HIS A 198 1.86 7.04 11.05
N ASN A 199 0.71 6.87 11.74
CA ASN A 199 -0.59 7.45 11.40
C ASN A 199 -0.51 8.90 10.90
N VAL A 200 -0.80 9.09 9.62
CA VAL A 200 -0.69 10.38 8.93
C VAL A 200 -1.75 11.39 9.36
N ASN A 201 -2.84 10.95 9.99
CA ASN A 201 -3.84 11.85 10.58
C ASN A 201 -3.29 12.66 11.77
N ARG A 202 -2.12 12.28 12.31
CA ARG A 202 -1.42 13.02 13.36
C ARG A 202 -0.48 14.10 12.81
N GLY A 203 -0.50 14.33 11.49
CA GLY A 203 0.25 15.38 10.82
C GLY A 203 1.58 14.92 10.23
N PHE A 204 2.09 15.73 9.31
CA PHE A 204 3.28 15.43 8.51
C PHE A 204 4.52 15.12 9.37
N PHE A 205 4.81 15.97 10.37
CA PHE A 205 5.96 15.78 11.26
C PHE A 205 5.90 14.45 12.01
N PHE A 206 4.70 14.06 12.48
CA PHE A 206 4.51 12.78 13.16
C PHE A 206 4.82 11.62 12.22
N ALA A 207 4.24 11.60 11.01
CA ALA A 207 4.44 10.54 10.03
C ALA A 207 5.88 10.44 9.52
N HIS A 208 6.61 11.57 9.47
CA HIS A 208 8.00 11.60 9.04
C HIS A 208 8.94 11.08 10.13
N ILE A 209 8.99 11.74 11.30
CA ILE A 209 9.99 11.43 12.34
C ILE A 209 9.41 11.43 13.76
N GLY A 210 8.32 12.17 14.00
CA GLY A 210 7.75 12.34 15.34
C GLY A 210 7.22 11.05 15.98
N TRP A 211 6.88 10.04 15.18
CA TRP A 211 6.49 8.71 15.67
C TRP A 211 7.62 7.96 16.40
N LEU A 212 8.88 8.28 16.09
CA LEU A 212 10.06 7.73 16.78
C LEU A 212 10.36 8.42 18.11
N MET A 213 9.79 9.60 18.35
CA MET A 213 10.11 10.47 19.48
C MET A 213 9.19 10.26 20.69
N GLN A 214 8.26 9.32 20.61
CA GLN A 214 7.23 9.11 21.62
C GLN A 214 6.82 7.65 21.69
N GLN A 215 6.15 7.28 22.78
CA GLN A 215 5.56 5.95 22.88
C GLN A 215 4.50 5.74 21.80
N LYS A 216 4.53 4.55 21.19
CA LYS A 216 3.49 4.11 20.24
C LYS A 216 2.14 4.11 20.92
N HIS A 217 1.09 4.42 20.16
CA HIS A 217 -0.28 4.34 20.66
C HIS A 217 -0.59 2.88 21.09
N PRO A 218 -1.33 2.64 22.19
CA PRO A 218 -1.62 1.28 22.67
C PRO A 218 -2.23 0.36 21.61
N GLU A 219 -3.02 0.92 20.71
CA GLU A 219 -3.62 0.18 19.57
C GLU A 219 -2.57 -0.42 18.62
N VAL A 220 -1.40 0.21 18.44
CA VAL A 220 -0.32 -0.36 17.63
C VAL A 220 0.12 -1.70 18.21
N SER A 221 0.30 -1.75 19.54
CA SER A 221 0.69 -2.98 20.24
C SER A 221 -0.44 -4.00 20.27
N ARG A 222 -1.69 -3.56 20.50
CA ARG A 222 -2.85 -4.44 20.54
C ARG A 222 -3.09 -5.12 19.19
N ARG A 223 -3.04 -4.35 18.10
CA ARG A 223 -3.20 -4.85 16.73
C ARG A 223 -1.98 -5.59 16.22
N GLY A 224 -0.78 -5.20 16.63
CA GLY A 224 0.45 -5.91 16.32
C GLY A 224 0.42 -7.38 16.74
N LYS A 225 -0.24 -7.71 17.85
CA LYS A 225 -0.44 -9.10 18.30
C LYS A 225 -1.35 -9.93 17.39
N THR A 226 -2.15 -9.28 16.53
CA THR A 226 -3.06 -9.95 15.58
C THR A 226 -2.44 -10.21 14.20
N ILE A 227 -1.20 -9.74 14.00
CA ILE A 227 -0.46 -9.97 12.76
C ILE A 227 0.24 -11.32 12.83
N ASP A 228 0.00 -12.17 11.83
CA ASP A 228 0.79 -13.40 11.67
C ASP A 228 2.24 -13.04 11.36
N MET A 229 3.14 -13.56 12.19
CA MET A 229 4.59 -13.39 12.09
C MET A 229 5.32 -14.74 12.02
N SER A 230 4.58 -15.85 11.89
CA SER A 230 5.13 -17.22 11.93
C SER A 230 6.22 -17.44 10.86
N ASP A 231 6.06 -16.85 9.68
CA ASP A 231 7.07 -16.89 8.61
C ASP A 231 8.38 -16.21 8.99
N ILE A 232 8.31 -15.17 9.82
CA ILE A 232 9.49 -14.40 10.25
C ILE A 232 10.12 -15.07 11.47
N THR A 233 9.31 -15.48 12.45
CA THR A 233 9.81 -16.06 13.70
C THR A 233 10.35 -17.48 13.52
N ASN A 234 9.85 -18.23 12.53
CA ASN A 234 10.29 -19.60 12.27
C ASN A 234 11.42 -19.70 11.24
N ASP A 235 11.76 -18.63 10.52
CA ASP A 235 12.88 -18.66 9.56
C ASP A 235 14.23 -18.64 10.32
N PRO A 236 15.05 -19.71 10.21
CA PRO A 236 16.32 -19.82 10.94
C PRO A 236 17.32 -18.73 10.55
N LEU A 237 17.29 -18.25 9.30
CA LEU A 237 18.18 -17.20 8.83
C LEU A 237 17.80 -15.86 9.45
N ILE A 238 16.51 -15.57 9.59
CA ILE A 238 16.03 -14.36 10.27
C ILE A 238 16.35 -14.41 11.76
N ARG A 239 16.20 -15.58 12.40
CA ARG A 239 16.58 -15.77 13.81
C ARG A 239 18.07 -15.53 14.03
N PHE A 240 18.92 -16.04 13.13
CA PHE A 240 20.36 -15.76 13.13
C PHE A 240 20.62 -14.26 13.00
N HIS A 241 20.06 -13.62 11.97
CA HIS A 241 20.23 -12.19 11.73
C HIS A 241 19.77 -11.34 12.91
N THR A 242 18.64 -11.67 13.52
CA THR A 242 18.08 -10.98 14.69
C THR A 242 18.98 -11.15 15.92
N LYS A 243 19.51 -12.36 16.15
CA LYS A 243 20.44 -12.62 17.27
C LYS A 243 21.73 -11.80 17.14
N TYR A 244 22.25 -11.65 15.93
CA TYR A 244 23.47 -10.90 15.64
C TYR A 244 23.20 -9.51 15.07
N PHE A 245 22.00 -8.96 15.30
CA PHE A 245 21.56 -7.73 14.65
C PHE A 245 22.47 -6.55 14.96
N THR A 246 22.77 -6.32 16.25
CA THR A 246 23.63 -5.21 16.69
C THR A 246 25.03 -5.27 16.09
N PRO A 247 25.79 -6.38 16.20
CA PRO A 247 27.12 -6.43 15.59
C PRO A 247 27.07 -6.32 14.06
N LEU A 248 26.11 -6.96 13.38
CA LEU A 248 25.96 -6.84 11.92
C LEU A 248 25.63 -5.41 11.49
N LYS A 249 24.74 -4.73 12.21
CA LYS A 249 24.39 -3.32 12.00
C LYS A 249 25.60 -2.42 12.18
N LEU A 250 26.32 -2.53 13.30
CA LEU A 250 27.50 -1.69 13.55
C LEU A 250 28.58 -1.92 12.50
N LEU A 251 28.84 -3.19 12.16
CA LEU A 251 29.82 -3.56 11.15
C LEU A 251 29.45 -3.01 9.77
N LEU A 252 28.26 -3.35 9.26
CA LEU A 252 27.87 -3.11 7.87
C LEU A 252 27.32 -1.70 7.62
N CYS A 253 26.71 -1.04 8.60
CA CYS A 253 26.18 0.32 8.44
C CYS A 253 27.22 1.40 8.74
N PHE A 254 28.18 1.14 9.62
CA PHE A 254 29.12 2.16 10.10
C PHE A 254 30.58 1.78 9.92
N ILE A 255 31.06 0.71 10.57
CA ILE A 255 32.50 0.41 10.63
C ILE A 255 33.10 0.19 9.24
N LEU A 256 32.54 -0.75 8.45
CA LEU A 256 33.05 -1.05 7.11
C LEU A 256 32.90 0.16 6.17
N PRO A 257 31.71 0.79 6.06
CA PRO A 257 31.56 1.96 5.20
C PRO A 257 32.51 3.12 5.55
N ILE A 258 32.76 3.40 6.82
CA ILE A 258 33.66 4.48 7.22
C ILE A 258 35.13 4.10 6.99
N ALA A 259 35.50 2.84 7.22
CA ALA A 259 36.89 2.39 7.08
C ALA A 259 37.34 2.27 5.62
N ILE A 260 36.46 1.86 4.70
CA ILE A 260 36.83 1.62 3.29
C ILE A 260 37.48 2.85 2.65
N PRO A 261 36.92 4.08 2.71
CA PRO A 261 37.54 5.25 2.11
C PRO A 261 38.93 5.56 2.67
N VAL A 262 39.09 5.38 3.98
CA VAL A 262 40.37 5.63 4.68
C VAL A 262 41.41 4.62 4.23
N LEU A 263 41.04 3.34 4.10
CA LEU A 263 41.98 2.27 3.77
C LEU A 263 42.27 2.15 2.28
N ALA A 264 41.26 2.35 1.42
CA ALA A 264 41.36 2.07 -0.01
C ALA A 264 41.94 3.24 -0.83
N TRP A 265 41.71 4.49 -0.40
CA TRP A 265 42.18 5.68 -1.11
C TRP A 265 42.61 6.83 -0.17
N ASN A 266 42.96 6.48 1.08
CA ASN A 266 43.54 7.37 2.07
C ASN A 266 42.67 8.61 2.38
N GLU A 267 41.35 8.47 2.42
CA GLU A 267 40.46 9.55 2.85
C GLU A 267 40.73 9.97 4.30
N ASN A 268 40.54 11.25 4.62
CA ASN A 268 40.60 11.69 6.01
C ASN A 268 39.51 10.98 6.83
N PHE A 269 39.89 10.40 7.97
CA PHE A 269 38.95 9.65 8.82
C PHE A 269 37.74 10.48 9.26
N ILE A 270 37.95 11.74 9.63
CA ILE A 270 36.86 12.63 10.07
C ILE A 270 35.90 12.90 8.91
N GLU A 271 36.42 13.14 7.72
CA GLU A 271 35.58 13.34 6.53
C GLU A 271 34.77 12.09 6.18
N SER A 272 35.40 10.91 6.20
CA SER A 272 34.70 9.64 6.00
C SER A 272 33.63 9.40 7.07
N LEU A 273 33.94 9.65 8.35
CA LEU A 273 33.00 9.54 9.47
C LEU A 273 31.78 10.45 9.28
N PHE A 274 31.99 11.70 8.89
CA PHE A 274 30.90 12.67 8.75
C PHE A 274 30.10 12.50 7.46
N VAL A 275 30.75 12.26 6.32
CA VAL A 275 30.08 12.11 5.02
C VAL A 275 29.48 10.71 4.86
N VAL A 276 30.28 9.65 5.05
CA VAL A 276 29.82 8.27 4.88
C VAL A 276 29.11 7.74 6.13
N GLY A 277 29.59 8.09 7.31
CA GLY A 277 28.96 7.66 8.57
C GLY A 277 27.63 8.36 8.82
N PHE A 278 27.64 9.68 9.06
CA PHE A 278 26.46 10.42 9.51
C PHE A 278 25.57 10.93 8.36
N LEU A 279 26.13 11.69 7.41
CA LEU A 279 25.33 12.33 6.35
C LEU A 279 24.60 11.29 5.49
N ARG A 280 25.32 10.27 4.99
CA ARG A 280 24.73 9.17 4.21
C ARG A 280 23.68 8.36 4.99
N TYR A 281 23.88 8.15 6.29
CA TYR A 281 22.89 7.45 7.12
C TYR A 281 21.62 8.28 7.30
N VAL A 282 21.75 9.54 7.67
CA VAL A 282 20.61 10.46 7.84
C VAL A 282 19.87 10.69 6.52
N TYR A 283 20.59 10.83 5.41
CA TYR A 283 20.00 10.85 4.08
C TYR A 283 19.12 9.61 3.84
N THR A 284 19.65 8.42 4.09
CA THR A 284 18.93 7.16 3.89
C THR A 284 17.67 7.09 4.78
N LEU A 285 17.77 7.50 6.05
CA LEU A 285 16.63 7.57 6.97
C LEU A 285 15.52 8.49 6.45
N ASN A 286 15.88 9.70 6.02
CA ASN A 286 14.91 10.69 5.54
C ASN A 286 14.24 10.25 4.24
N ILE A 287 14.93 9.55 3.34
CA ILE A 287 14.31 8.95 2.16
C ILE A 287 13.24 7.92 2.55
N VAL A 288 13.54 7.02 3.49
CA VAL A 288 12.57 6.02 3.98
C VAL A 288 11.37 6.69 4.65
N TRP A 289 11.63 7.63 5.55
CA TRP A 289 10.59 8.37 6.27
C TRP A 289 9.74 9.24 5.35
N SER A 290 10.28 9.64 4.20
CA SER A 290 9.51 10.34 3.17
C SER A 290 8.42 9.47 2.55
N VAL A 291 8.58 8.15 2.52
CA VAL A 291 7.52 7.22 2.08
C VAL A 291 6.33 7.28 3.04
N ASN A 292 6.58 7.29 4.35
CA ASN A 292 5.52 7.39 5.35
C ASN A 292 4.84 8.76 5.37
N SER A 293 5.51 9.80 4.89
CA SER A 293 5.07 11.20 4.99
C SER A 293 4.72 11.78 3.63
N PHE A 294 5.70 12.17 2.81
CA PHE A 294 5.44 12.75 1.48
C PHE A 294 4.48 11.89 0.64
N ALA A 295 4.64 10.57 0.64
CA ALA A 295 3.78 9.67 -0.14
C ALA A 295 2.34 9.56 0.38
N HIS A 296 2.01 10.10 1.55
CA HIS A 296 0.63 10.16 2.08
C HIS A 296 0.01 11.56 2.02
N PHE A 297 0.80 12.59 1.73
CA PHE A 297 0.35 14.00 1.74
C PHE A 297 0.30 14.61 0.34
N TRP A 298 1.26 14.29 -0.55
CA TRP A 298 1.37 14.95 -1.85
C TRP A 298 1.57 13.98 -3.01
N GLY A 299 0.61 13.98 -3.92
CA GLY A 299 0.61 13.19 -5.14
C GLY A 299 -0.81 12.93 -5.64
N THR A 300 -0.94 12.08 -6.64
CA THR A 300 -2.24 11.69 -7.19
C THR A 300 -2.74 10.35 -6.61
N LYS A 301 -4.02 10.03 -6.78
CA LYS A 301 -4.64 8.78 -6.29
C LYS A 301 -5.37 8.01 -7.41
N PRO A 302 -4.64 7.55 -8.43
CA PRO A 302 -5.22 6.95 -9.63
C PRO A 302 -5.92 5.61 -9.40
N TYR A 303 -5.70 4.90 -8.29
CA TYR A 303 -6.25 3.55 -8.05
C TYR A 303 -7.29 3.51 -6.94
N ASP A 304 -7.06 4.22 -5.85
CA ASP A 304 -8.03 4.35 -4.78
C ASP A 304 -7.92 5.71 -4.10
N LYS A 305 -8.91 6.59 -4.33
CA LYS A 305 -8.96 7.93 -3.71
C LYS A 305 -9.44 7.92 -2.26
N ARG A 306 -9.96 6.80 -1.76
CA ARG A 306 -10.51 6.66 -0.40
C ARG A 306 -9.41 6.49 0.65
N ILE A 307 -8.25 5.99 0.25
CA ILE A 307 -7.06 5.83 1.12
C ILE A 307 -6.16 7.08 1.08
N ARG A 308 -5.33 7.31 2.09
CA ARG A 308 -4.37 8.44 2.11
C ARG A 308 -3.18 8.34 1.14
N PRO A 309 -2.54 7.18 0.93
CA PRO A 309 -1.40 7.01 0.03
C PRO A 309 -1.60 7.62 -1.37
N THR A 310 -0.53 8.19 -1.92
CA THR A 310 -0.49 8.94 -3.17
C THR A 310 0.66 8.44 -4.07
N GLN A 311 0.57 8.71 -5.37
CA GLN A 311 1.66 8.52 -6.32
C GLN A 311 2.53 9.79 -6.36
N ASN A 312 3.82 9.63 -6.09
CA ASN A 312 4.79 10.72 -6.09
C ASN A 312 6.04 10.31 -6.90
N LEU A 313 6.17 10.87 -8.10
CA LEU A 313 7.26 10.55 -9.04
C LEU A 313 8.63 10.92 -8.49
N ILE A 314 8.77 12.12 -7.91
CA ILE A 314 10.04 12.61 -7.36
C ILE A 314 10.50 11.66 -6.25
N LEU A 315 9.59 11.32 -5.34
CA LEU A 315 9.89 10.37 -4.28
C LEU A 315 10.27 9.00 -4.85
N SER A 316 9.63 8.53 -5.93
CA SER A 316 9.97 7.24 -6.55
C SER A 316 11.42 7.18 -7.02
N ILE A 317 11.95 8.27 -7.59
CA ILE A 317 13.34 8.35 -8.04
C ILE A 317 14.29 8.19 -6.85
N PHE A 318 14.08 8.92 -5.77
CA PHE A 318 14.96 8.88 -4.60
C PHE A 318 14.78 7.63 -3.73
N SER A 319 13.57 7.05 -3.69
CA SER A 319 13.22 5.86 -2.92
C SER A 319 13.30 4.56 -3.72
N MET A 320 13.96 4.57 -4.89
CA MET A 320 14.19 3.38 -5.71
C MET A 320 12.90 2.65 -6.18
N GLY A 321 11.77 3.37 -6.26
CA GLY A 321 10.49 2.82 -6.71
C GLY A 321 9.34 2.90 -5.70
N GLU A 322 9.59 3.29 -4.45
CA GLU A 322 8.56 3.25 -3.39
C GLU A 322 7.63 4.48 -3.36
N GLY A 323 7.83 5.43 -4.28
CA GLY A 323 6.97 6.60 -4.42
C GLY A 323 5.61 6.31 -5.06
N TRP A 324 5.41 5.12 -5.62
CA TRP A 324 4.13 4.65 -6.17
C TRP A 324 3.20 4.10 -5.07
N HIS A 325 2.98 4.90 -4.02
CA HIS A 325 2.39 4.46 -2.77
C HIS A 325 0.87 4.20 -2.84
N ASN A 326 0.12 4.93 -3.69
CA ASN A 326 -1.30 4.64 -3.92
C ASN A 326 -1.49 3.27 -4.58
N TYR A 327 -0.65 2.94 -5.57
CA TYR A 327 -0.67 1.61 -6.18
C TYR A 327 -0.30 0.54 -5.17
N HIS A 328 0.80 0.77 -4.45
CA HIS A 328 1.31 -0.18 -3.47
C HIS A 328 0.29 -0.54 -2.38
N HIS A 329 -0.39 0.45 -1.80
CA HIS A 329 -1.42 0.18 -0.79
C HIS A 329 -2.69 -0.47 -1.37
N THR A 330 -2.96 -0.26 -2.66
CA THR A 330 -4.08 -0.92 -3.35
C THR A 330 -3.73 -2.39 -3.69
N PHE A 331 -2.48 -2.64 -4.07
CA PHE A 331 -1.99 -3.95 -4.52
C PHE A 331 -0.71 -4.37 -3.78
N PRO A 332 -0.77 -4.60 -2.46
CA PRO A 332 0.41 -4.79 -1.62
C PRO A 332 1.20 -6.07 -1.94
N TRP A 333 0.63 -7.00 -2.72
CA TRP A 333 1.30 -8.23 -3.13
C TRP A 333 2.13 -8.09 -4.41
N ASP A 334 2.01 -6.99 -5.17
CA ASP A 334 2.79 -6.79 -6.40
C ASP A 334 4.27 -6.55 -6.08
N TYR A 335 5.17 -7.24 -6.76
CA TYR A 335 6.62 -7.12 -6.51
C TYR A 335 7.24 -5.82 -7.03
N ARG A 336 6.53 -5.06 -7.89
CA ARG A 336 7.03 -3.82 -8.51
C ARG A 336 6.63 -2.56 -7.76
N PRO A 337 5.81 -2.63 -6.72
CA PRO A 337 4.87 -1.57 -6.30
C PRO A 337 4.39 -0.53 -7.32
N SER A 338 4.38 -0.79 -8.63
CA SER A 338 3.98 0.22 -9.62
C SER A 338 3.32 -0.41 -10.84
N GLU A 339 2.32 0.28 -11.41
CA GLU A 339 1.75 -0.06 -12.72
C GLU A 339 2.69 0.36 -13.86
N PHE A 340 3.23 1.58 -13.74
CA PHE A 340 4.07 2.20 -14.74
C PHE A 340 5.47 2.48 -14.18
N GLY A 341 6.44 2.49 -15.08
CA GLY A 341 7.78 2.96 -14.80
C GLY A 341 8.88 2.11 -15.39
N GLY A 342 9.74 2.74 -16.18
CA GLY A 342 11.00 2.12 -16.59
C GLY A 342 11.92 1.91 -15.38
N TYR A 343 12.98 1.14 -15.57
CA TYR A 343 13.95 0.84 -14.52
C TYR A 343 14.59 2.07 -13.86
N TRP A 344 14.58 3.24 -14.51
CA TRP A 344 15.13 4.49 -13.96
C TRP A 344 14.29 5.10 -12.83
N ILE A 345 13.00 4.79 -12.70
CA ILE A 345 12.14 5.25 -11.58
C ILE A 345 11.84 4.15 -10.56
N ASN A 346 12.27 2.92 -10.84
CA ASN A 346 12.08 1.77 -9.98
C ASN A 346 13.26 0.80 -10.12
N THR A 347 14.41 1.27 -9.65
CA THR A 347 15.68 0.54 -9.75
C THR A 347 15.65 -0.76 -8.94
N THR A 348 14.83 -0.85 -7.91
CA THR A 348 14.63 -2.10 -7.16
C THR A 348 14.04 -3.20 -8.02
N THR A 349 13.02 -2.89 -8.82
CA THR A 349 12.44 -3.84 -9.78
C THR A 349 13.49 -4.30 -10.80
N MET A 350 14.30 -3.38 -11.33
CA MET A 350 15.39 -3.71 -12.26
C MET A 350 16.34 -4.76 -11.68
N TRP A 351 16.78 -4.56 -10.43
CA TRP A 351 17.68 -5.50 -9.75
C TRP A 351 17.00 -6.84 -9.49
N LEU A 352 15.72 -6.85 -9.08
CA LEU A 352 14.96 -8.08 -8.87
C LEU A 352 14.81 -8.88 -10.18
N ASP A 353 14.52 -8.21 -11.30
CA ASP A 353 14.41 -8.85 -12.62
C ASP A 353 15.76 -9.42 -13.09
N PHE A 354 16.86 -8.72 -12.79
CA PHE A 354 18.22 -9.26 -13.01
C PHE A 354 18.47 -10.53 -12.19
N PHE A 355 18.17 -10.52 -10.88
CA PHE A 355 18.32 -11.72 -10.04
C PHE A 355 17.33 -12.83 -10.40
N ALA A 356 16.19 -12.50 -11.02
CA ALA A 356 15.26 -13.49 -11.56
C ALA A 356 15.87 -14.22 -12.77
N ARG A 357 16.55 -13.49 -13.67
CA ARG A 357 17.30 -14.09 -14.78
C ARG A 357 18.46 -14.98 -14.31
N LEU A 358 19.09 -14.64 -13.20
CA LEU A 358 20.09 -15.50 -12.54
C LEU A 358 19.46 -16.71 -11.80
N GLY A 359 18.12 -16.78 -11.72
CA GLY A 359 17.40 -17.83 -11.01
C GLY A 359 17.51 -17.76 -9.49
N TRP A 360 17.90 -16.60 -8.94
CA TRP A 360 17.99 -16.34 -7.50
C TRP A 360 16.67 -15.86 -6.91
N VAL A 361 15.88 -15.16 -7.73
CA VAL A 361 14.51 -14.71 -7.46
C VAL A 361 13.56 -15.46 -8.40
N TYR A 362 12.37 -15.83 -7.91
CA TYR A 362 11.35 -16.51 -8.70
C TYR A 362 9.96 -16.26 -8.11
N ASP A 363 8.90 -16.69 -8.81
CA ASP A 363 7.50 -16.53 -8.36
C ASP A 363 7.16 -15.05 -8.06
N LEU A 364 7.55 -14.16 -8.98
CA LEU A 364 7.32 -12.72 -8.87
C LEU A 364 5.84 -12.41 -9.09
N LYS A 365 5.14 -11.99 -8.04
CA LYS A 365 3.70 -11.73 -8.08
C LYS A 365 3.42 -10.39 -8.74
N THR A 366 2.56 -10.41 -9.75
CA THR A 366 2.10 -9.19 -10.43
C THR A 366 0.58 -9.10 -10.39
N THR A 367 0.08 -7.87 -10.30
CA THR A 367 -1.36 -7.61 -10.38
C THR A 367 -1.81 -7.68 -11.84
N SER A 368 -2.96 -8.31 -12.08
CA SER A 368 -3.51 -8.40 -13.43
C SER A 368 -3.92 -7.03 -13.95
N LYS A 369 -3.64 -6.76 -15.23
CA LYS A 369 -3.99 -5.47 -15.87
C LYS A 369 -5.48 -5.14 -15.74
N HIS A 370 -6.34 -6.16 -15.88
CA HIS A 370 -7.78 -6.02 -15.70
C HIS A 370 -8.14 -5.51 -14.30
N LEU A 371 -7.57 -6.09 -13.24
CA LEU A 371 -7.85 -5.65 -11.87
C LEU A 371 -7.34 -4.22 -11.63
N VAL A 372 -6.15 -3.87 -12.14
CA VAL A 372 -5.61 -2.51 -12.03
C VAL A 372 -6.53 -1.51 -12.72
N GLN A 373 -6.99 -1.79 -13.94
CA GLN A 373 -7.90 -0.94 -14.68
C GLN A 373 -9.26 -0.80 -13.98
N GLN A 374 -9.80 -1.91 -13.47
CA GLN A 374 -11.07 -1.92 -12.75
C GLN A 374 -11.00 -1.04 -11.49
N MET A 375 -9.91 -1.12 -10.71
CA MET A 375 -9.71 -0.24 -9.55
C MET A 375 -9.59 1.22 -9.96
N ALA A 376 -8.80 1.51 -11.00
CA ALA A 376 -8.62 2.87 -11.49
C ALA A 376 -9.95 3.51 -11.97
N VAL A 377 -10.81 2.76 -12.64
CA VAL A 377 -12.12 3.23 -13.11
C VAL A 377 -13.09 3.41 -11.94
N ASN A 378 -13.18 2.42 -11.05
CA ASN A 378 -14.21 2.41 -10.00
C ASN A 378 -13.86 3.30 -8.79
N HIS A 379 -12.58 3.45 -8.49
CA HIS A 379 -12.11 4.04 -7.24
C HIS A 379 -11.01 5.10 -7.41
N GLY A 380 -10.44 5.24 -8.60
CA GLY A 380 -9.45 6.27 -8.89
C GLY A 380 -10.01 7.70 -8.81
N ASP A 381 -9.10 8.67 -8.68
CA ASP A 381 -9.37 10.10 -8.76
C ASP A 381 -9.42 10.65 -10.21
N GLY A 382 -9.31 9.76 -11.21
CA GLY A 382 -9.26 10.13 -12.62
C GLY A 382 -7.88 10.49 -13.15
N SER A 383 -6.83 10.49 -12.31
CA SER A 383 -5.45 10.76 -12.74
C SER A 383 -4.76 9.57 -13.42
N SER A 384 -5.44 8.41 -13.48
CA SER A 384 -4.90 7.20 -14.12
C SER A 384 -4.65 7.45 -15.61
N GLN A 385 -3.44 7.16 -16.10
CA GLN A 385 -3.14 7.30 -17.52
C GLN A 385 -3.92 6.30 -18.40
N GLY A 386 -4.40 5.19 -17.82
CA GLY A 386 -5.27 4.23 -18.51
C GLY A 386 -6.70 4.75 -18.74
N SER A 387 -7.17 5.74 -17.98
CA SER A 387 -8.53 6.29 -18.18
C SER A 387 -8.63 7.14 -19.44
N LYS A 388 -7.52 7.79 -19.87
CA LYS A 388 -7.51 8.69 -21.04
C LYS A 388 -7.65 7.97 -22.38
N ASN A 389 -7.29 6.69 -22.46
CA ASN A 389 -7.42 5.88 -23.68
C ASN A 389 -8.63 4.93 -23.66
N SER A 390 -9.48 4.98 -22.63
CA SER A 390 -10.63 4.07 -22.47
C SER A 390 -11.95 4.61 -23.05
N THR A 391 -11.93 5.70 -23.83
CA THR A 391 -13.05 6.04 -24.73
C THR A 391 -13.06 5.15 -25.99
N VAL A 392 -12.23 4.10 -26.04
CA VAL A 392 -12.20 3.12 -27.11
C VAL A 392 -13.13 1.96 -26.75
N THR A 393 -14.36 2.07 -27.25
CA THR A 393 -15.24 0.96 -27.65
C THR A 393 -15.18 -0.31 -26.80
N ILE A 394 -16.17 -0.46 -25.91
CA ILE A 394 -16.80 -1.77 -25.72
C ILE A 394 -17.52 -2.07 -27.05
N SER A 395 -16.78 -2.52 -28.07
CA SER A 395 -17.38 -3.16 -29.23
C SER A 395 -17.60 -4.62 -28.91
N GLU A 396 -18.81 -5.09 -29.19
CA GLU A 396 -19.39 -6.40 -28.94
C GLU A 396 -18.69 -7.60 -29.64
N SER A 397 -17.35 -7.69 -29.62
CA SER A 397 -16.64 -8.75 -30.34
C SER A 397 -16.18 -9.95 -29.49
N ASP A 398 -16.27 -9.90 -28.16
CA ASP A 398 -15.79 -11.00 -27.29
C ASP A 398 -16.88 -12.01 -26.87
N THR A 399 -18.07 -11.97 -27.49
CA THR A 399 -19.12 -12.98 -27.27
C THR A 399 -19.10 -14.16 -28.24
N SER A 400 -18.10 -14.30 -29.14
CA SER A 400 -18.08 -15.41 -30.12
C SER A 400 -17.28 -16.65 -29.71
N PHE A 401 -16.50 -16.63 -28.63
CA PHE A 401 -15.75 -17.82 -28.16
C PHE A 401 -16.46 -18.56 -27.02
N ARG A 402 -17.72 -18.96 -27.23
CA ARG A 402 -18.39 -19.96 -26.36
C ARG A 402 -19.63 -20.60 -26.99
N LYS A 403 -19.50 -21.14 -28.20
CA LYS A 403 -20.46 -22.11 -28.76
C LYS A 403 -19.79 -22.88 -29.89
N ASN A 404 -19.22 -24.03 -29.55
CA ASN A 404 -19.20 -25.27 -30.33
C ASN A 404 -18.08 -26.15 -29.80
N ASP A 405 -18.43 -27.05 -28.89
CA ASP A 405 -17.75 -28.34 -28.69
C ASP A 405 -18.67 -29.22 -27.84
N LYS A 406 -19.75 -29.68 -28.50
CA LYS A 406 -20.50 -30.90 -28.18
C LYS A 406 -21.23 -31.32 -29.46
N ASN A 407 -20.59 -32.18 -30.24
CA ASN A 407 -21.19 -33.34 -30.92
C ASN A 407 -20.08 -34.22 -31.45
#